data_AF-A0A8P4G9A0-F1
#
_entry.id   AF-A0A8P4G9A0-F1
#
_cell.length_a   1.000
_cell.length_b   1.000
_cell.length_c   1.000
_cell.angle_alpha   90.00
_cell.angle_beta   90.00
_cell.angle_gamma   90.00
#
_symmetry.space_group_name_H-M   'P 1'
#
loop_
_entity.id
_entity.type
_entity.pdbx_description
1 polymer ?
#
loop_
_entity_poly.entity_id
_entity_poly.type
_entity_poly.pdbx_seq_one_letter_code
_entity_poly.pdbx_strand_id
1 'polypeptide(L)'
;NLSVTVLLLALVVRSYKCRCTRKGPKIRYKDVQKLEIKPKHPYCQEKMIFVTMENVARFKGQEYCLHPKLQSTKNLVKWFRIWKDKHRVYEA
;
A
#
# COMPACT_ATOMS: atom_id res chain seq x y z
N ASN A 1 -21.21 29.90 9.21
CA ASN A 1 -21.67 28.88 8.23
C ASN A 1 -20.71 28.69 7.05
N LEU A 2 -20.39 29.71 6.24
CA LEU A 2 -19.44 29.57 5.10
C LEU A 2 -18.02 29.09 5.50
N SER A 3 -17.48 29.58 6.63
CA SER A 3 -16.15 29.19 7.14
C SER A 3 -16.05 27.71 7.55
N VAL A 4 -17.09 27.15 8.16
CA VAL A 4 -17.13 25.74 8.60
C VAL A 4 -17.16 24.79 7.39
N THR A 5 -17.92 25.14 6.35
CA THR A 5 -18.02 24.35 5.11
C THR A 5 -16.68 24.27 4.39
N VAL A 6 -15.94 25.38 4.30
CA VAL A 6 -14.59 25.43 3.70
C VAL A 6 -13.60 24.58 4.51
N LEU A 7 -13.66 24.64 5.83
CA LEU A 7 -12.81 23.85 6.71
C LEU A 7 -13.06 22.34 6.54
N LEU A 8 -14.33 21.93 6.48
CA LEU A 8 -14.72 20.54 6.25
C LEU A 8 -14.24 20.02 4.89
N LEU A 9 -14.39 20.80 3.82
CA LEU A 9 -13.87 20.46 2.49
C LEU A 9 -12.36 20.27 2.50
N ALA A 10 -11.61 21.18 3.14
CA ALA A 10 -10.16 21.06 3.27
C ALA A 10 -9.73 19.78 4.01
N LEU A 11 -10.45 19.41 5.07
CA LEU A 11 -10.21 18.17 5.83
C LEU A 11 -10.52 16.92 4.99
N VAL A 12 -11.63 16.93 4.24
CA VAL A 12 -11.99 15.82 3.33
C VAL A 12 -10.95 15.64 2.25
N VAL A 13 -10.49 16.73 1.61
CA VAL A 13 -9.47 16.69 0.56
C VAL A 13 -8.13 16.18 1.12
N ARG A 14 -7.70 16.65 2.30
CA ARG A 14 -6.49 16.14 2.97
C ARG A 14 -6.60 14.64 3.26
N SER A 15 -7.75 14.21 3.79
CA SER A 15 -8.01 12.80 4.11
C SER A 15 -8.03 11.92 2.85
N TYR A 16 -8.56 12.42 1.73
CA TYR A 16 -8.53 11.74 0.44
C TYR A 16 -7.09 11.57 -0.07
N LYS A 17 -6.26 12.64 0.00
CA LYS A 17 -4.87 12.60 -0.47
C LYS A 17 -4.03 11.58 0.29
N CYS A 18 -4.33 11.32 1.56
CA CYS A 18 -3.64 10.33 2.38
C CYS A 18 -4.00 8.87 2.09
N ARG A 19 -5.12 8.59 1.44
CA ARG A 19 -5.61 7.22 1.23
C ARG A 19 -5.18 6.66 -0.12
N CYS A 20 -4.92 5.36 -0.18
CA CYS A 20 -4.81 4.62 -1.44
C CYS A 20 -6.20 4.33 -2.02
N THR A 21 -6.27 4.06 -3.32
CA THR A 21 -7.48 3.53 -3.98
C THR A 21 -7.88 2.20 -3.35
N ARG A 22 -9.18 2.00 -3.13
CA ARG A 22 -9.69 0.78 -2.48
C ARG A 22 -9.70 -0.45 -3.41
N LYS A 23 -9.73 -0.24 -4.72
CA LYS A 23 -9.71 -1.29 -5.73
C LYS A 23 -8.40 -1.20 -6.50
N GLY A 24 -7.52 -2.17 -6.28
CA GLY A 24 -6.29 -2.37 -7.04
C GLY A 24 -6.29 -3.73 -7.73
N PRO A 25 -5.26 -4.04 -8.54
CA PRO A 25 -5.14 -5.37 -9.14
C PRO A 25 -4.98 -6.46 -8.09
N LYS A 26 -5.37 -7.69 -8.43
CA LYS A 26 -5.18 -8.85 -7.55
C LYS A 26 -3.70 -9.25 -7.51
N ILE A 27 -2.94 -8.67 -6.58
CA ILE A 27 -1.50 -8.94 -6.41
C ILE A 27 -1.28 -10.29 -5.71
N ARG A 28 -0.31 -11.08 -6.19
CA ARG A 28 0.16 -12.31 -5.53
C ARG A 28 1.44 -11.99 -4.78
N TYR A 29 1.62 -12.55 -3.58
CA TYR A 29 2.79 -12.28 -2.75
C TYR A 29 4.13 -12.70 -3.39
N LYS A 30 4.12 -13.70 -4.27
CA LYS A 30 5.34 -14.18 -4.98
C LYS A 30 5.83 -13.21 -6.05
N ASP A 31 4.94 -12.39 -6.60
CA ASP A 31 5.26 -11.45 -7.67
C ASP A 31 5.77 -10.10 -7.08
N VAL A 32 5.85 -10.00 -5.75
CA VAL A 32 6.26 -8.80 -5.03
C VAL A 32 7.77 -8.82 -4.82
N GLN A 33 8.45 -7.80 -5.33
CA GLN A 33 9.87 -7.59 -5.10
C GLN A 33 10.12 -6.94 -3.74
N LYS A 34 9.35 -5.89 -3.42
CA LYS A 34 9.55 -5.06 -2.22
C LYS A 34 8.21 -4.67 -1.61
N LEU A 35 8.14 -4.69 -0.28
CA LEU A 35 7.00 -4.23 0.49
C LEU A 35 7.47 -3.20 1.52
N GLU A 36 6.86 -2.01 1.49
CA GLU A 36 7.15 -0.91 2.42
C GLU A 36 5.90 -0.45 3.14
N ILE A 37 6.05 -0.09 4.41
CA ILE A 37 4.96 0.47 5.23
C ILE A 37 5.31 1.90 5.56
N LYS A 38 4.79 2.84 4.78
CA LYS A 38 5.13 4.28 4.85
C LYS A 38 3.86 5.13 4.66
N PRO A 39 3.80 6.36 5.22
CA PRO A 39 2.69 7.25 4.92
C PRO A 39 2.71 7.65 3.44
N LYS A 40 1.54 7.94 2.87
CA LYS A 40 1.43 8.33 1.44
C LYS A 40 2.03 9.72 1.16
N HIS A 41 1.94 10.62 2.13
CA HIS A 41 2.62 11.92 2.12
C HIS A 41 3.14 12.22 3.54
N PRO A 42 4.13 13.11 3.70
CA PRO A 42 4.73 13.41 5.01
C PRO A 42 3.74 13.88 6.09
N TYR A 43 2.67 14.57 5.68
CA TYR A 43 1.63 15.07 6.58
C TYR A 43 0.56 14.02 6.96
N CYS A 44 0.63 12.80 6.38
CA CYS A 44 -0.32 11.74 6.67
C CYS A 44 0.15 10.90 7.86
N GLN A 45 -0.71 10.77 8.88
CA GLN A 45 -0.40 9.93 10.04
C GLN A 45 -0.62 8.43 9.75
N GLU A 46 -1.64 8.09 8.95
CA GLU A 46 -1.94 6.69 8.61
C GLU A 46 -0.90 6.16 7.62
N LYS A 47 -0.24 5.05 8.01
CA LYS A 47 0.70 4.35 7.13
C LYS A 47 -0.07 3.53 6.10
N MET A 48 0.41 3.54 4.87
CA MET A 48 -0.11 2.73 3.77
C MET A 48 0.89 1.63 3.43
N ILE A 49 0.43 0.63 2.67
CA ILE A 49 1.29 -0.46 2.21
C ILE A 49 1.66 -0.19 0.75
N PHE A 50 2.94 -0.04 0.48
CA PHE A 50 3.48 0.13 -0.87
C PHE A 50 4.13 -1.18 -1.31
N VAL A 51 3.76 -1.63 -2.51
CA VAL A 51 4.19 -2.91 -3.07
C VAL A 51 4.81 -2.66 -4.42
N THR A 52 6.10 -2.96 -4.55
CA THR A 52 6.83 -2.95 -5.82
C THR A 52 6.81 -4.35 -6.40
N MET A 53 6.31 -4.48 -7.62
CA MET A 53 6.23 -5.75 -8.33
C MET A 53 7.57 -6.10 -8.99
N GLU A 54 7.85 -7.38 -9.20
CA GLU A 54 9.04 -7.79 -9.95
C GLU A 54 8.95 -7.36 -11.43
N ASN A 55 10.10 -7.07 -12.03
CA ASN A 55 10.23 -6.65 -13.44
C ASN A 55 10.21 -7.85 -14.42
N VAL A 56 9.51 -8.92 -14.05
CA VAL A 56 9.25 -10.11 -14.89
C VAL A 56 7.77 -10.48 -14.88
N ALA A 57 6.97 -9.82 -14.04
CA ALA A 57 5.54 -10.06 -13.94
C ALA A 57 4.74 -9.14 -14.88
N ARG A 58 3.44 -9.44 -15.02
CA ARG A 58 2.43 -8.62 -15.74
C ARG A 58 2.38 -7.13 -15.33
N PHE A 59 3.07 -6.77 -14.25
CA PHE A 59 3.05 -5.45 -13.64
C PHE A 59 4.31 -4.61 -13.91
N LYS A 60 5.29 -5.10 -14.68
CA LYS A 60 6.46 -4.32 -15.18
C LYS A 60 7.11 -3.39 -14.14
N GLY A 61 7.43 -3.89 -12.94
CA GLY A 61 8.09 -3.07 -11.91
C GLY A 61 7.23 -1.98 -11.25
N GLN A 62 5.92 -1.93 -11.52
CA GLN A 62 5.04 -0.89 -10.98
C GLN A 62 4.93 -0.96 -9.45
N GLU A 63 4.81 0.22 -8.84
CA GLU A 63 4.48 0.37 -7.42
C GLU A 63 2.97 0.53 -7.23
N TYR A 64 2.42 -0.19 -6.27
CA TYR A 64 1.02 -0.13 -5.88
C TYR A 64 0.85 0.31 -4.42
N CYS A 65 -0.02 1.30 -4.21
CA CYS A 65 -0.47 1.77 -2.90
C CYS A 65 -1.70 0.96 -2.48
N LEU A 66 -1.66 0.30 -1.33
CA LEU A 66 -2.75 -0.51 -0.77
C LEU A 66 -3.17 -0.02 0.61
N HIS A 67 -4.48 -0.05 0.87
CA HIS A 67 -5.04 0.37 2.15
C HIS A 67 -4.93 -0.76 3.20
N PRO A 68 -4.30 -0.53 4.36
CA PRO A 68 -4.03 -1.58 5.36
C PRO A 68 -5.28 -2.21 6.00
N LYS A 69 -6.44 -1.57 5.89
CA LYS A 69 -7.70 -2.06 6.48
C LYS A 69 -8.35 -3.16 5.64
N LEU A 70 -7.97 -3.29 4.36
CA LEU A 70 -8.51 -4.32 3.48
C LEU A 70 -7.96 -5.70 3.86
N GLN A 71 -8.85 -6.70 3.97
CA GLN A 71 -8.44 -8.07 4.33
C GLN A 71 -7.46 -8.67 3.32
N SER A 72 -7.63 -8.38 2.03
CA SER A 72 -6.69 -8.78 0.97
C SER A 72 -5.29 -8.24 1.20
N THR A 73 -5.17 -6.99 1.66
CA THR A 73 -3.89 -6.35 1.97
C THR A 73 -3.23 -6.97 3.20
N LYS A 74 -4.01 -7.23 4.26
CA LYS A 74 -3.51 -7.95 5.45
C LYS A 74 -2.97 -9.33 5.10
N ASN A 75 -3.71 -10.09 4.29
CA ASN A 75 -3.31 -11.40 3.82
C ASN A 75 -2.04 -11.32 2.97
N LEU A 76 -1.95 -10.35 2.06
CA LEU A 76 -0.77 -10.13 1.23
C LEU A 76 0.47 -9.88 2.09
N VAL A 77 0.39 -8.95 3.05
CA VAL A 77 1.51 -8.63 3.97
C VAL A 77 1.93 -9.88 4.76
N LYS A 78 0.97 -10.62 5.31
CA LYS A 78 1.24 -11.85 6.08
C LYS A 78 1.99 -12.88 5.23
N TRP A 79 1.46 -13.21 4.06
CA TRP A 79 2.05 -14.24 3.20
C TRP A 79 3.37 -13.82 2.58
N PHE A 80 3.52 -12.54 2.22
CA PHE A 80 4.79 -12.01 1.73
C PHE A 80 5.90 -12.14 2.77
N ARG A 81 5.64 -11.79 4.04
CA ARG A 81 6.61 -11.94 5.12
C ARG A 81 7.04 -13.39 5.31
N ILE A 82 6.08 -14.33 5.38
CA ILE A 82 6.38 -15.76 5.52
C ILE A 82 7.22 -16.26 4.34
N TRP A 83 6.85 -15.88 3.12
CA TRP A 83 7.56 -16.31 1.91
C TRP A 83 8.98 -15.73 1.83
N LYS A 84 9.15 -14.42 2.07
CA LYS A 84 10.48 -13.78 2.01
C LYS A 84 11.40 -14.27 3.12
N ASP A 85 10.85 -14.61 4.29
CA ASP A 85 11.64 -15.22 5.35
C ASP A 85 12.18 -16.59 4.96
N LYS A 86 11.33 -17.45 4.39
CA LYS A 86 11.75 -18.75 3.85
C LYS A 86 12.76 -18.61 2.72
N HIS A 87 12.57 -17.68 1.79
CA HIS A 87 13.50 -17.50 0.67
C HIS A 87 14.83 -16.86 1.07
N ARG A 88 14.89 -16.00 2.09
CA ARG A 88 16.17 -15.50 2.61
C ARG A 88 17.10 -16.63 3.08
N VAL A 89 16.55 -17.74 3.57
CA VAL A 89 17.34 -18.92 4.00
C VAL A 89 18.00 -19.65 2.82
N TYR A 90 17.47 -19.51 1.60
CA TYR A 90 18.04 -20.11 0.39
C TYR A 90 18.95 -19.15 -0.40
N GLU A 91 18.94 -17.86 -0.07
CA GLU A 91 19.81 -16.83 -0.66
C GLU A 91 21.08 -16.57 0.18
N ALA A 92 21.19 -17.18 1.37
CA ALA A 92 22.29 -17.01 2.33
C ALA A 92 23.33 -18.14 2.24
#